data_AF-A0AAW8BF57-F1
#
_entry.id   AF-A0AAW8BF57-F1
#
_cell.length_a   1.000
_cell.length_b   1.000
_cell.length_c   1.000
_cell.angle_alpha   90.00
_cell.angle_beta   90.00
_cell.angle_gamma   90.00
#
_symmetry.space_group_name_H-M   'P 1'
#
loop_
_entity.id
_entity.type
_entity.pdbx_description
1 polymer ?
#
loop_
_entity_poly.entity_id
_entity_poly.type
_entity_poly.pdbx_seq_one_letter_code
_entity_poly.pdbx_strand_id
1 'polypeptide(L)'
;MSIGGGSAFLQNADVNSFYDGKVDFGWNAYASIDKQITHTFGMSVQYQMGKTNQKALLPGAAGAAAGVATAYTKYHQVAVLGDINFSNLMRRVDNHSTYRWALHGYAGVGLQGYDTLLLDNDMSRWSTTPARIPIQIEQKLGLDTFFYQVGTGVKFNASKLIDVEARAMYIISGDDSFDGGGFGKDGVPRYNALKDGHSDNMFTVNLGLSFKLGKQSPNLQWFDPLNNINDRISILDSKEIDFVVCEKGDLDNDGVCDDWDRQLDTPAGARVDGAGVALDMDLDGVIDLYDKCVTVPGPASNNGCPVNVK
;
A
#
# COMPACT_ATOMS: atom_id res chain seq x y z
N MET A 1 6.25 -8.47 -5.85
CA MET A 1 6.25 -9.12 -7.17
C MET A 1 4.95 -9.87 -7.28
N SER A 2 4.20 -9.65 -8.35
CA SER A 2 2.90 -10.30 -8.53
C SER A 2 2.88 -11.04 -9.86
N ILE A 3 2.23 -12.19 -9.88
CA ILE A 3 1.97 -12.96 -11.09
C ILE A 3 0.51 -13.38 -11.09
N GLY A 4 -0.11 -13.45 -12.25
CA GLY A 4 -1.49 -13.88 -12.35
C GLY A 4 -1.95 -14.01 -13.78
N GLY A 5 -3.21 -14.38 -13.93
CA GLY A 5 -3.84 -14.50 -15.23
C GLY A 5 -5.33 -14.76 -15.10
N GLY A 6 -6.01 -14.73 -16.23
CA GLY A 6 -7.44 -14.93 -16.26
C GLY A 6 -8.01 -14.66 -17.63
N SER A 7 -9.25 -14.20 -17.68
CA SER A 7 -9.96 -13.96 -18.93
C SER A 7 -9.70 -12.56 -19.46
N ALA A 8 -9.71 -12.44 -20.79
CA ALA A 8 -9.66 -11.17 -21.49
C ALA A 8 -10.78 -11.14 -22.55
N PHE A 9 -11.49 -10.03 -22.68
CA PHE A 9 -12.57 -9.91 -23.65
C PHE A 9 -12.72 -8.46 -24.13
N LEU A 10 -12.99 -8.30 -25.42
CA LEU A 10 -13.28 -7.01 -26.06
C LEU A 10 -14.74 -6.65 -25.83
N GLN A 11 -14.98 -5.46 -25.28
CA GLN A 11 -16.33 -4.98 -25.01
C GLN A 11 -16.68 -3.79 -25.90
N ASN A 12 -15.75 -2.85 -26.04
CA ASN A 12 -15.97 -1.63 -26.80
C ASN A 12 -15.07 -1.66 -28.04
N ALA A 13 -15.51 -2.39 -29.07
CA ALA A 13 -14.81 -2.59 -30.34
C ALA A 13 -15.83 -2.83 -31.46
N ASP A 14 -15.40 -2.73 -32.72
CA ASP A 14 -16.19 -3.12 -33.89
C ASP A 14 -16.44 -4.64 -33.89
N VAL A 15 -15.35 -5.38 -33.70
CA VAL A 15 -15.30 -6.83 -33.55
C VAL A 15 -15.11 -7.14 -32.07
N ASN A 16 -16.21 -7.48 -31.40
CA ASN A 16 -16.19 -7.68 -29.95
C ASN A 16 -16.34 -9.16 -29.55
N SER A 17 -16.12 -9.45 -28.27
CA SER A 17 -16.19 -10.81 -27.72
C SER A 17 -17.62 -11.27 -27.40
N PHE A 18 -18.64 -10.45 -27.67
CA PHE A 18 -20.04 -10.72 -27.34
C PHE A 18 -20.84 -10.95 -28.62
N TYR A 19 -21.01 -12.22 -28.99
CA TYR A 19 -21.71 -12.58 -30.22
C TYR A 19 -22.83 -13.59 -29.94
N ASP A 20 -24.04 -13.32 -30.46
CA ASP A 20 -25.20 -14.22 -30.37
C ASP A 20 -25.52 -14.70 -28.94
N GLY A 21 -25.47 -13.76 -27.98
CA GLY A 21 -25.73 -14.05 -26.56
C GLY A 21 -24.65 -14.89 -25.85
N LYS A 22 -23.54 -15.20 -26.52
CA LYS A 22 -22.38 -15.91 -25.97
C LYS A 22 -21.19 -14.98 -25.84
N VAL A 23 -20.31 -15.30 -24.90
CA VAL A 23 -19.05 -14.57 -24.67
C VAL A 23 -17.89 -15.46 -25.09
N ASP A 24 -17.15 -15.01 -26.10
CA ASP A 24 -15.92 -15.66 -26.55
C ASP A 24 -14.75 -15.15 -25.72
N PHE A 25 -14.55 -15.76 -24.55
CA PHE A 25 -13.45 -15.37 -23.66
C PHE A 25 -12.08 -15.69 -24.28
N GLY A 26 -11.21 -14.70 -24.22
CA GLY A 26 -9.78 -14.84 -24.36
C GLY A 26 -9.10 -15.15 -23.03
N TRP A 27 -7.77 -15.15 -23.05
CA TRP A 27 -6.94 -15.34 -21.86
C TRP A 27 -5.86 -14.26 -21.77
N ASN A 28 -5.40 -13.98 -20.56
CA ASN A 28 -4.21 -13.18 -20.32
C ASN A 28 -3.40 -13.71 -19.14
N ALA A 29 -2.14 -13.34 -19.11
CA ALA A 29 -1.23 -13.54 -18.00
C ALA A 29 -0.37 -12.30 -17.80
N TYR A 30 -0.06 -11.97 -16.55
CA TYR A 30 0.80 -10.86 -16.21
C TYR A 30 1.84 -11.25 -15.17
N ALA A 31 2.96 -10.53 -15.23
CA ALA A 31 3.97 -10.49 -14.19
C ALA A 31 4.31 -9.04 -13.89
N SER A 32 4.37 -8.67 -12.62
CA SER A 32 4.73 -7.32 -12.19
C SER A 32 5.76 -7.30 -11.07
N ILE A 33 6.57 -6.26 -11.09
CA ILE A 33 7.45 -5.88 -9.99
C ILE A 33 6.81 -4.68 -9.32
N ASP A 34 6.29 -4.90 -8.12
CA ASP A 34 5.58 -3.90 -7.34
C ASP A 34 6.48 -3.36 -6.24
N LYS A 35 6.52 -2.02 -6.12
CA LYS A 35 7.21 -1.31 -5.05
C LYS A 35 6.20 -0.42 -4.35
N GLN A 36 6.00 -0.68 -3.06
CA GLN A 36 5.25 0.23 -2.21
C GLN A 36 6.15 1.39 -1.79
N ILE A 37 5.61 2.60 -1.92
CA ILE A 37 6.31 3.84 -1.61
C ILE A 37 5.80 4.35 -0.26
N THR A 38 4.50 4.23 -0.01
CA THR A 38 3.88 4.50 1.29
C THR A 38 2.91 3.35 1.66
N HIS A 39 2.26 3.47 2.83
CA HIS A 39 1.18 2.56 3.24
C HIS A 39 -0.07 2.66 2.33
N THR A 40 -0.25 3.78 1.60
CA THR A 40 -1.36 4.00 0.67
C THR A 40 -0.98 3.90 -0.80
N PHE A 41 0.25 4.23 -1.16
CA PHE A 41 0.68 4.36 -2.55
C PHE A 41 1.80 3.38 -2.90
N GLY A 42 1.65 2.72 -4.03
CA GLY A 42 2.66 1.91 -4.68
C GLY A 42 2.76 2.20 -6.16
N MET A 43 3.82 1.69 -6.76
CA MET A 43 4.03 1.71 -8.20
C MET A 43 4.44 0.31 -8.65
N SER A 44 4.01 -0.11 -9.82
CA SER A 44 4.42 -1.39 -10.40
C SER A 44 4.79 -1.26 -11.86
N VAL A 45 5.85 -1.96 -12.26
CA VAL A 45 6.15 -2.22 -13.66
C VAL A 45 5.57 -3.58 -14.00
N GLN A 46 4.71 -3.64 -15.01
CA GLN A 46 3.97 -4.84 -15.40
C GLN A 46 4.29 -5.21 -16.84
N TYR A 47 4.54 -6.49 -17.07
CA TYR A 47 4.44 -7.13 -18.37
C TYR A 47 3.16 -7.97 -18.41
N GLN A 48 2.36 -7.80 -19.46
CA GLN A 48 1.15 -8.56 -19.69
C GLN A 48 1.16 -9.12 -21.11
N MET A 49 0.70 -10.35 -21.27
CA MET A 49 0.48 -10.96 -22.57
C MET A 49 -0.83 -11.73 -22.58
N GLY A 50 -1.44 -11.85 -23.75
CA GLY A 50 -2.70 -12.56 -23.86
C GLY A 50 -3.20 -12.70 -25.27
N LYS A 51 -4.40 -13.28 -25.37
CA LYS A 51 -5.14 -13.43 -26.61
C LYS A 51 -6.61 -13.11 -26.34
N THR A 52 -7.21 -12.17 -27.08
CA THR A 52 -8.66 -12.00 -27.15
C THR A 52 -9.23 -12.82 -28.30
N ASN A 53 -10.50 -13.21 -28.19
CA ASN A 53 -11.27 -13.79 -29.27
C ASN A 53 -12.50 -12.92 -29.50
N GLN A 54 -12.85 -12.68 -30.76
CA GLN A 54 -13.92 -11.78 -31.11
C GLN A 54 -14.62 -12.22 -32.41
N LYS A 55 -15.87 -11.80 -32.57
CA LYS A 55 -16.66 -12.09 -33.77
C LYS A 55 -17.46 -10.86 -34.18
N ALA A 56 -17.67 -10.72 -35.48
CA ALA A 56 -18.52 -9.68 -36.03
C ALA A 56 -19.34 -10.21 -37.20
N LEU A 57 -20.55 -9.68 -37.33
CA LEU A 57 -21.40 -9.88 -38.49
C LEU A 57 -21.25 -8.67 -39.41
N LEU A 58 -20.80 -8.88 -40.65
CA LEU A 58 -20.85 -7.85 -41.67
C LEU A 58 -22.11 -8.05 -42.52
N PRO A 59 -23.10 -7.14 -42.45
CA PRO A 59 -24.31 -7.25 -43.25
C PRO A 59 -24.00 -7.29 -44.75
N GLY A 60 -24.57 -8.27 -45.45
CA GLY A 60 -24.46 -8.38 -46.90
C GLY A 60 -25.21 -7.25 -47.62
N ALA A 61 -24.88 -7.04 -48.91
CA ALA A 61 -25.73 -6.24 -49.79
C ALA A 61 -27.13 -6.88 -49.91
N ALA A 62 -28.16 -6.11 -50.26
CA ALA A 62 -29.52 -6.64 -50.42
C ALA A 62 -29.53 -7.87 -51.35
N GLY A 63 -29.90 -9.04 -50.80
CA GLY A 63 -29.91 -10.32 -51.52
C GLY A 63 -28.64 -11.19 -51.38
N ALA A 64 -27.62 -10.76 -50.64
CA ALA A 64 -26.42 -11.55 -50.33
C ALA A 64 -26.40 -12.02 -48.87
N ALA A 65 -25.87 -13.22 -48.62
CA ALA A 65 -25.68 -13.73 -47.26
C ALA A 65 -24.72 -12.83 -46.46
N ALA A 66 -25.00 -12.62 -45.18
CA ALA A 66 -24.10 -11.88 -44.29
C ALA A 66 -22.91 -12.77 -43.88
N GLY A 67 -21.70 -12.21 -43.93
CA GLY A 67 -20.47 -12.88 -43.52
C GLY A 67 -20.29 -12.77 -42.01
N VAL A 68 -19.92 -13.87 -41.36
CA VAL A 68 -19.53 -13.88 -39.93
C VAL A 68 -18.02 -14.03 -39.86
N ALA A 69 -17.35 -12.97 -39.44
CA ALA A 69 -15.94 -12.99 -39.17
C ALA A 69 -15.66 -13.51 -37.76
N THR A 70 -14.63 -14.33 -37.66
CA THR A 70 -13.95 -14.71 -36.41
C THR A 70 -12.58 -14.08 -36.42
N ALA A 71 -12.27 -13.28 -35.41
CA ALA A 71 -10.95 -12.69 -35.24
C ALA A 71 -10.36 -12.99 -33.87
N TYR A 72 -9.04 -12.88 -33.79
CA TYR A 72 -8.33 -12.88 -32.52
C TYR A 72 -7.21 -11.86 -32.53
N THR A 73 -6.88 -11.37 -31.35
CA THR A 73 -5.75 -10.45 -31.14
C THR A 73 -4.82 -11.04 -30.10
N LYS A 74 -3.59 -11.34 -30.49
CA LYS A 74 -2.51 -11.67 -29.55
C LYS A 74 -1.79 -10.38 -29.20
N TYR A 75 -1.57 -10.12 -27.92
CA TYR A 75 -0.96 -8.87 -27.50
C TYR A 75 0.13 -9.09 -26.45
N HIS A 76 1.07 -8.15 -26.44
CA HIS A 76 2.15 -8.01 -25.48
C HIS A 76 2.18 -6.55 -25.02
N GLN A 77 2.20 -6.34 -23.71
CA GLN A 77 2.04 -5.04 -23.08
C GLN A 77 3.09 -4.85 -22.01
N VAL A 78 3.73 -3.69 -22.00
CA VAL A 78 4.62 -3.24 -20.94
C VAL A 78 4.04 -1.94 -20.39
N ALA A 79 3.77 -1.88 -19.10
CA ALA A 79 3.14 -0.73 -18.48
C ALA A 79 3.75 -0.35 -17.14
N VAL A 80 3.60 0.92 -16.79
CA VAL A 80 3.81 1.44 -15.45
C VAL A 80 2.45 1.77 -14.85
N LEU A 81 2.18 1.25 -13.67
CA LEU A 81 0.94 1.41 -12.94
C LEU A 81 1.21 2.10 -11.60
N GLY A 82 0.37 3.07 -11.25
CA GLY A 82 0.15 3.46 -9.87
C GLY A 82 -0.82 2.50 -9.19
N ASP A 83 -0.55 2.19 -7.92
CA ASP A 83 -1.38 1.38 -7.03
C ASP A 83 -1.79 2.26 -5.84
N ILE A 84 -3.09 2.41 -5.60
CA ILE A 84 -3.65 3.10 -4.44
C ILE A 84 -4.40 2.08 -3.57
N ASN A 85 -3.93 1.88 -2.34
CA ASN A 85 -4.61 1.09 -1.33
C ASN A 85 -5.71 1.92 -0.66
N PHE A 86 -6.93 1.79 -1.18
CA PHE A 86 -8.11 2.46 -0.68
C PHE A 86 -8.48 2.05 0.74
N SER A 87 -8.19 0.80 1.13
CA SER A 87 -8.45 0.33 2.49
C SER A 87 -7.62 1.07 3.54
N ASN A 88 -6.37 1.42 3.21
CA ASN A 88 -5.54 2.25 4.09
C ASN A 88 -5.87 3.74 3.98
N LEU A 89 -6.23 4.23 2.78
CA LEU A 89 -6.59 5.64 2.57
C LEU A 89 -7.88 6.04 3.29
N MET A 90 -8.90 5.17 3.27
CA MET A 90 -10.20 5.41 3.88
C MET A 90 -10.33 4.83 5.29
N ARG A 91 -9.21 4.46 5.92
CA ARG A 91 -9.22 3.85 7.24
C ARG A 91 -9.62 4.87 8.29
N ARG A 92 -10.66 4.54 9.07
CA ARG A 92 -11.02 5.32 10.25
C ARG A 92 -10.18 4.90 11.45
N VAL A 93 -9.93 5.85 12.34
CA VAL A 93 -9.09 5.70 13.54
C VAL A 93 -9.73 4.80 14.60
N ASP A 94 -11.06 4.66 14.58
CA ASP A 94 -11.86 3.85 15.52
C ASP A 94 -11.93 2.36 15.14
N ASN A 95 -11.38 1.97 14.00
CA ASN A 95 -11.51 0.61 13.47
C ASN A 95 -10.36 -0.30 13.94
N HIS A 96 -10.68 -1.19 14.88
CA HIS A 96 -9.74 -2.11 15.53
C HIS A 96 -9.67 -3.50 14.85
N SER A 97 -10.40 -3.72 13.75
CA SER A 97 -10.47 -5.04 13.12
C SER A 97 -9.24 -5.34 12.26
N THR A 98 -8.70 -6.55 12.41
CA THR A 98 -7.55 -7.07 11.67
C THR A 98 -7.97 -7.58 10.30
N TYR A 99 -8.32 -6.64 9.40
CA TYR A 99 -8.73 -7.02 8.04
C TYR A 99 -7.58 -7.68 7.28
N ARG A 100 -7.88 -8.87 6.77
CA ARG A 100 -6.99 -9.63 5.89
C ARG A 100 -7.22 -9.30 4.42
N TRP A 101 -8.08 -8.34 4.09
CA TRP A 101 -8.35 -7.93 2.72
C TRP A 101 -8.14 -6.42 2.56
N ALA A 102 -7.71 -6.01 1.37
CA ALA A 102 -7.48 -4.62 1.00
C ALA A 102 -8.03 -4.36 -0.40
N LEU A 103 -8.69 -3.23 -0.59
CA LEU A 103 -9.17 -2.74 -1.87
C LEU A 103 -8.10 -1.84 -2.50
N HIS A 104 -7.81 -2.08 -3.76
CA HIS A 104 -6.80 -1.40 -4.54
C HIS A 104 -7.40 -0.77 -5.79
N GLY A 105 -6.92 0.43 -6.13
CA GLY A 105 -7.14 1.08 -7.41
C GLY A 105 -5.85 1.08 -8.22
N TYR A 106 -5.96 0.76 -9.50
CA TYR A 106 -4.84 0.77 -10.43
C TYR A 106 -5.10 1.74 -11.56
N ALA A 107 -4.10 2.54 -11.92
CA ALA A 107 -4.14 3.37 -13.12
C ALA A 107 -2.74 3.48 -13.70
N GLY A 108 -2.63 3.46 -15.02
CA GLY A 108 -1.33 3.57 -15.65
C GLY A 108 -1.36 3.64 -17.16
N VAL A 109 -0.16 3.73 -17.71
CA VAL A 109 0.09 3.87 -19.14
C VAL A 109 1.17 2.88 -19.56
N GLY A 110 1.13 2.46 -20.80
CA GLY A 110 2.10 1.51 -21.33
C GLY A 110 2.20 1.54 -22.83
N LEU A 111 3.06 0.65 -23.33
CA LEU A 111 3.24 0.38 -24.74
C LEU A 111 2.74 -1.02 -25.04
N GLN A 112 2.03 -1.17 -26.16
CA GLN A 112 1.49 -2.45 -26.59
C GLN A 112 1.98 -2.83 -27.98
N GLY A 113 2.24 -4.11 -28.19
CA GLY A 113 2.40 -4.69 -29.52
C GLY A 113 1.37 -5.80 -29.67
N TYR A 114 0.83 -5.98 -30.87
CA TYR A 114 -0.21 -6.97 -31.09
C TYR A 114 -0.22 -7.50 -32.53
N ASP A 115 -0.69 -8.74 -32.65
CA ASP A 115 -0.91 -9.43 -33.93
C ASP A 115 -2.38 -9.84 -34.00
N THR A 116 -3.08 -9.38 -35.03
CA THR A 116 -4.48 -9.76 -35.29
C THR A 116 -4.59 -10.70 -36.48
N LEU A 117 -5.58 -11.59 -36.43
CA LEU A 117 -6.02 -12.37 -37.58
C LEU A 117 -7.53 -12.37 -37.62
N LEU A 118 -8.10 -11.93 -38.74
CA LEU A 118 -9.53 -12.03 -39.02
C LEU A 118 -9.79 -13.00 -40.18
N LEU A 119 -10.69 -13.95 -39.96
CA LEU A 119 -11.15 -14.95 -40.91
C LEU A 119 -12.67 -14.82 -41.09
N ASP A 120 -13.13 -14.69 -42.33
CA ASP A 120 -14.56 -14.65 -42.68
C ASP A 120 -15.00 -16.02 -43.24
N ASN A 121 -16.16 -16.50 -42.80
CA ASN A 121 -16.74 -17.78 -43.25
C ASN A 121 -17.39 -17.71 -44.64
N ASP A 122 -17.65 -16.51 -45.18
CA ASP A 122 -18.13 -16.37 -46.56
C ASP A 122 -16.97 -16.47 -47.57
N MET A 123 -16.62 -17.70 -47.93
CA MET A 123 -15.61 -18.04 -48.94
C MET A 123 -15.88 -17.45 -50.33
N SER A 124 -17.06 -16.90 -50.61
CA SER A 124 -17.38 -16.24 -51.90
C SER A 124 -16.64 -14.91 -52.10
N ARG A 125 -15.94 -14.42 -51.07
CA ARG A 125 -15.21 -13.14 -51.07
C ARG A 125 -13.69 -13.30 -51.14
N TRP A 126 -13.13 -14.45 -51.52
CA TRP A 126 -11.68 -14.52 -51.83
C TRP A 126 -11.35 -13.58 -53.00
N SER A 127 -10.70 -12.47 -52.69
CA SER A 127 -10.22 -11.50 -53.68
C SER A 127 -8.86 -10.98 -53.23
N THR A 128 -7.89 -11.00 -54.14
CA THR A 128 -6.56 -10.39 -53.96
C THR A 128 -6.57 -8.91 -54.31
N THR A 129 -7.70 -8.36 -54.79
CA THR A 129 -7.81 -6.96 -55.21
C THR A 129 -9.26 -6.46 -55.12
N PRO A 130 -9.63 -5.73 -54.04
CA PRO A 130 -8.87 -5.51 -52.81
C PRO A 130 -8.75 -6.79 -51.98
N ALA A 131 -7.68 -6.92 -51.17
CA ALA A 131 -7.47 -8.05 -50.28
C ALA A 131 -8.61 -8.16 -49.26
N ARG A 132 -9.43 -9.22 -49.34
CA ARG A 132 -10.63 -9.35 -48.50
C ARG A 132 -10.46 -10.25 -47.27
N ILE A 133 -9.65 -11.31 -47.33
CA ILE A 133 -9.39 -12.28 -46.24
C ILE A 133 -8.14 -13.12 -46.57
N PRO A 134 -7.30 -13.54 -45.59
CA PRO A 134 -7.30 -13.13 -44.18
C PRO A 134 -6.79 -11.69 -44.00
N ILE A 135 -7.34 -10.96 -43.04
CA ILE A 135 -6.75 -9.69 -42.60
C ILE A 135 -5.77 -10.01 -41.49
N GLN A 136 -4.52 -9.58 -41.66
CA GLN A 136 -3.46 -9.69 -40.66
C GLN A 136 -2.90 -8.31 -40.41
N ILE A 137 -2.93 -7.90 -39.14
CA ILE A 137 -2.36 -6.63 -38.70
C ILE A 137 -1.27 -6.97 -37.68
N GLU A 138 -0.05 -6.59 -38.00
CA GLU A 138 1.10 -6.69 -37.10
C GLU A 138 1.44 -5.27 -36.66
N GLN A 139 1.19 -4.98 -35.38
CA GLN A 139 1.61 -3.74 -34.75
C GLN A 139 2.76 -4.06 -33.81
N LYS A 140 3.97 -3.64 -34.20
CA LYS A 140 5.17 -3.83 -33.38
C LYS A 140 5.15 -2.89 -32.18
N LEU A 141 5.73 -3.36 -31.08
CA LEU A 141 5.87 -2.55 -29.88
C LEU A 141 6.83 -1.38 -30.17
N GLY A 142 6.29 -0.17 -30.14
CA GLY A 142 6.99 1.07 -30.46
C GLY A 142 6.61 2.19 -29.49
N LEU A 143 7.19 3.37 -29.67
CA LEU A 143 6.81 4.56 -28.90
C LEU A 143 5.52 5.21 -29.41
N ASP A 144 4.95 4.69 -30.48
CA ASP A 144 3.68 5.11 -31.10
C ASP A 144 2.48 4.29 -30.62
N THR A 145 2.71 3.19 -29.90
CA THR A 145 1.67 2.23 -29.50
C THR A 145 1.26 2.37 -28.04
N PHE A 146 0.90 3.58 -27.63
CA PHE A 146 0.48 3.87 -26.27
C PHE A 146 -0.91 3.30 -25.96
N PHE A 147 -1.05 2.73 -24.77
CA PHE A 147 -2.34 2.35 -24.21
C PHE A 147 -2.48 2.87 -22.78
N TYR A 148 -3.74 3.02 -22.35
CA TYR A 148 -4.08 3.42 -20.99
C TYR A 148 -4.79 2.26 -20.31
N GLN A 149 -4.58 2.10 -19.01
CA GLN A 149 -5.32 1.11 -18.24
C GLN A 149 -5.73 1.64 -16.88
N VAL A 150 -6.92 1.26 -16.46
CA VAL A 150 -7.49 1.60 -15.17
C VAL A 150 -8.22 0.38 -14.61
N GLY A 151 -8.16 0.16 -13.32
CA GLY A 151 -8.78 -1.01 -12.74
C GLY A 151 -8.88 -0.96 -11.23
N THR A 152 -9.44 -2.05 -10.71
CA THR A 152 -9.63 -2.28 -9.30
C THR A 152 -9.13 -3.67 -8.95
N GLY A 153 -8.71 -3.86 -7.72
CA GLY A 153 -8.39 -5.18 -7.22
C GLY A 153 -8.66 -5.35 -5.75
N VAL A 154 -8.83 -6.60 -5.36
CA VAL A 154 -8.94 -7.01 -3.97
C VAL A 154 -7.75 -7.92 -3.68
N LYS A 155 -6.93 -7.52 -2.71
CA LYS A 155 -5.82 -8.33 -2.22
C LYS A 155 -6.18 -8.94 -0.88
N PHE A 156 -5.89 -10.21 -0.69
CA PHE A 156 -6.10 -10.95 0.54
C PHE A 156 -4.77 -11.44 1.12
N ASN A 157 -4.49 -11.08 2.38
CA ASN A 157 -3.35 -11.51 3.16
C ASN A 157 -3.48 -12.98 3.58
N ALA A 158 -3.01 -13.86 2.69
CA ALA A 158 -3.00 -15.30 2.94
C ALA A 158 -1.91 -15.67 3.96
N SER A 159 -0.72 -15.07 3.85
CA SER A 159 0.42 -15.33 4.74
C SER A 159 1.39 -14.15 4.82
N LYS A 160 2.40 -14.26 5.70
CA LYS A 160 3.49 -13.29 5.80
C LYS A 160 4.27 -13.07 4.49
N LEU A 161 4.20 -14.02 3.56
CA LEU A 161 4.96 -13.99 2.30
C LEU A 161 4.08 -13.85 1.06
N ILE A 162 2.81 -14.24 1.13
CA ILE A 162 1.94 -14.37 -0.03
C ILE A 162 0.62 -13.64 0.22
N ASP A 163 0.23 -12.80 -0.75
CA ASP A 163 -1.11 -12.29 -0.92
C ASP A 163 -1.78 -12.95 -2.12
N VAL A 164 -3.08 -13.18 -2.03
CA VAL A 164 -3.92 -13.57 -3.17
C VAL A 164 -4.56 -12.32 -3.73
N GLU A 165 -4.55 -12.14 -5.04
CA GLU A 165 -5.10 -10.96 -5.71
C GLU A 165 -6.20 -11.36 -6.69
N ALA A 166 -7.33 -10.66 -6.63
CA ALA A 166 -8.30 -10.59 -7.72
C ALA A 166 -8.25 -9.18 -8.32
N ARG A 167 -8.06 -9.07 -9.63
CA ARG A 167 -7.89 -7.78 -10.32
C ARG A 167 -8.80 -7.71 -11.54
N ALA A 168 -9.51 -6.61 -11.71
CA ALA A 168 -10.26 -6.29 -12.91
C ALA A 168 -9.67 -5.02 -13.54
N MET A 169 -9.20 -5.11 -14.78
CA MET A 169 -8.64 -3.98 -15.51
C MET A 169 -9.47 -3.68 -16.76
N TYR A 170 -9.62 -2.40 -17.05
CA TYR A 170 -10.09 -1.86 -18.30
C TYR A 170 -8.92 -1.27 -19.05
N ILE A 171 -8.70 -1.75 -20.26
CA ILE A 171 -7.57 -1.36 -21.11
C ILE A 171 -8.13 -0.64 -22.33
N ILE A 172 -7.66 0.59 -22.50
CA ILE A 172 -7.99 1.48 -23.60
C ILE A 172 -6.82 1.41 -24.58
N SER A 173 -7.01 0.72 -25.71
CA SER A 173 -5.95 0.47 -26.68
C SER A 173 -5.44 1.75 -27.33
N GLY A 174 -6.30 2.76 -27.51
CA GLY A 174 -6.01 3.95 -28.30
C GLY A 174 -5.87 3.67 -29.80
N ASP A 175 -6.22 2.46 -30.23
CA ASP A 175 -6.04 1.96 -31.58
C ASP A 175 -7.30 1.21 -32.03
N ASP A 176 -7.79 1.61 -33.20
CA ASP A 176 -9.00 1.12 -33.87
C ASP A 176 -8.75 -0.15 -34.69
N SER A 177 -7.50 -0.59 -34.79
CA SER A 177 -7.12 -1.84 -35.47
C SER A 177 -6.90 -3.00 -34.49
N PHE A 178 -7.02 -2.75 -33.19
CA PHE A 178 -6.67 -3.71 -32.14
C PHE A 178 -7.63 -4.90 -32.09
N ASP A 179 -8.88 -4.74 -32.52
CA ASP A 179 -9.84 -5.83 -32.64
C ASP A 179 -9.71 -6.68 -33.92
N GLY A 180 -8.85 -6.26 -34.86
CA GLY A 180 -8.62 -6.94 -36.13
C GLY A 180 -9.63 -6.62 -37.23
N GLY A 181 -10.45 -5.57 -37.08
CA GLY A 181 -11.47 -5.12 -38.03
C GLY A 181 -10.94 -4.51 -39.35
N GLY A 182 -9.64 -4.19 -39.41
CA GLY A 182 -8.98 -3.73 -40.63
C GLY A 182 -8.27 -2.39 -40.48
N PHE A 183 -7.70 -1.89 -41.58
CA PHE A 183 -6.96 -0.62 -41.60
C PHE A 183 -7.91 0.56 -41.87
N GLY A 184 -8.60 1.01 -40.82
CA GLY A 184 -9.48 2.18 -40.85
C GLY A 184 -10.80 1.99 -41.60
N LYS A 185 -11.65 3.03 -41.56
CA LYS A 185 -13.08 2.98 -41.96
C LYS A 185 -13.36 2.70 -43.45
N ASP A 186 -12.37 2.96 -44.30
CA ASP A 186 -12.45 2.73 -45.76
C ASP A 186 -11.79 1.40 -46.18
N GLY A 187 -11.18 0.69 -45.24
CA GLY A 187 -10.62 -0.64 -45.46
C GLY A 187 -11.71 -1.63 -45.88
N VAL A 188 -11.46 -2.40 -46.94
CA VAL A 188 -12.33 -3.50 -47.36
C VAL A 188 -11.71 -4.81 -46.86
N PRO A 189 -12.47 -5.69 -46.18
CA PRO A 189 -13.87 -5.57 -45.79
C PRO A 189 -14.07 -4.64 -44.58
N ARG A 190 -15.19 -3.91 -44.59
CA ARG A 190 -15.46 -2.77 -43.69
C ARG A 190 -15.90 -3.19 -42.28
N TYR A 191 -15.17 -4.12 -41.64
CA TYR A 191 -15.42 -4.48 -40.25
C TYR A 191 -15.13 -3.29 -39.32
N ASN A 192 -14.05 -2.53 -39.58
CA ASN A 192 -13.71 -1.24 -38.90
C ASN A 192 -14.70 -0.08 -39.09
N ALA A 193 -15.82 -0.30 -39.78
CA ALA A 193 -16.85 0.72 -40.02
C ALA A 193 -18.18 0.36 -39.35
N LEU A 194 -18.22 -0.71 -38.54
CA LEU A 194 -19.43 -1.16 -37.86
C LEU A 194 -19.83 -0.20 -36.73
N LYS A 195 -18.84 0.45 -36.11
CA LYS A 195 -18.97 1.38 -35.01
C LYS A 195 -18.03 2.56 -35.25
N ASP A 196 -18.52 3.75 -34.92
CA ASP A 196 -17.65 4.92 -34.90
C ASP A 196 -16.81 4.91 -33.62
N GLY A 197 -15.53 4.60 -33.77
CA GLY A 197 -14.52 4.55 -32.71
C GLY A 197 -13.15 5.04 -33.19
N HIS A 198 -12.24 5.17 -32.23
CA HIS A 198 -10.81 5.36 -32.46
C HIS A 198 -9.98 4.45 -31.53
N SER A 199 -10.63 3.50 -30.85
CA SER A 199 -10.02 2.70 -29.79
C SER A 199 -10.89 1.50 -29.46
N ASP A 200 -10.30 0.32 -29.58
CA ASP A 200 -10.90 -0.95 -29.17
C ASP A 200 -10.49 -1.33 -27.75
N ASN A 201 -11.44 -1.24 -26.82
CA ASN A 201 -11.15 -1.43 -25.40
C ASN A 201 -11.49 -2.84 -24.94
N MET A 202 -10.60 -3.42 -24.14
CA MET A 202 -10.76 -4.73 -23.54
C MET A 202 -10.88 -4.66 -22.02
N PHE A 203 -11.58 -5.66 -21.47
CA PHE A 203 -11.59 -5.95 -20.05
C PHE A 203 -10.75 -7.19 -19.76
N THR A 204 -10.03 -7.16 -18.65
CA THR A 204 -9.35 -8.34 -18.10
C THR A 204 -9.82 -8.59 -16.67
N VAL A 205 -10.03 -9.86 -16.34
CA VAL A 205 -10.37 -10.31 -14.99
C VAL A 205 -9.40 -11.40 -14.60
N ASN A 206 -8.58 -11.10 -13.60
CA ASN A 206 -7.39 -11.87 -13.27
C ASN A 206 -7.43 -12.35 -11.82
N LEU A 207 -6.92 -13.57 -11.61
CA LEU A 207 -6.54 -14.07 -10.30
C LEU A 207 -5.02 -14.25 -10.27
N GLY A 208 -4.41 -13.86 -9.16
CA GLY A 208 -2.95 -13.84 -9.04
C GLY A 208 -2.46 -14.04 -7.62
N LEU A 209 -1.14 -14.22 -7.52
CA LEU A 209 -0.39 -14.30 -6.28
C LEU A 209 0.63 -13.15 -6.26
N SER A 210 0.70 -12.47 -5.13
CA SER A 210 1.71 -11.44 -4.85
C SER A 210 2.64 -11.91 -3.76
N PHE A 211 3.93 -11.91 -4.06
CA PHE A 211 5.01 -12.29 -3.17
C PHE A 211 5.63 -11.04 -2.53
N LYS A 212 5.63 -11.03 -1.20
CA LYS A 212 6.23 -9.99 -0.35
C LYS A 212 7.73 -10.25 -0.23
N LEU A 213 8.52 -9.50 -0.98
CA LEU A 213 9.98 -9.60 -0.99
C LEU A 213 10.56 -8.50 -0.09
N GLY A 214 11.13 -8.89 1.06
CA GLY A 214 11.78 -7.95 1.98
C GLY A 214 12.07 -8.55 3.35
N LYS A 215 13.09 -8.04 4.05
CA LYS A 215 13.43 -8.46 5.43
C LYS A 215 12.63 -7.72 6.50
N GLN A 216 12.03 -6.58 6.15
CA GLN A 216 11.27 -5.77 7.11
C GLN A 216 9.84 -6.30 7.22
N SER A 217 9.48 -6.70 8.44
CA SER A 217 8.14 -7.10 8.84
C SER A 217 7.63 -6.07 9.86
N PRO A 218 6.40 -5.54 9.71
CA PRO A 218 5.37 -5.91 8.73
C PRO A 218 5.59 -5.29 7.33
N ASN A 219 4.98 -5.90 6.32
CA ASN A 219 4.93 -5.34 4.96
C ASN A 219 4.11 -4.03 4.96
N LEU A 220 4.63 -2.99 4.28
CA LEU A 220 4.10 -1.62 4.35
C LEU A 220 2.61 -1.51 3.94
N GLN A 221 2.12 -2.39 3.05
CA GLN A 221 0.72 -2.47 2.61
C GLN A 221 -0.23 -2.79 3.75
N TRP A 222 0.23 -3.62 4.66
CA TRP A 222 -0.54 -4.15 5.79
C TRP A 222 -0.17 -3.43 7.09
N PHE A 223 0.66 -2.40 7.00
CA PHE A 223 1.06 -1.58 8.13
C PHE A 223 0.11 -0.40 8.30
N ASP A 224 -0.46 -0.28 9.50
CA ASP A 224 -1.26 0.87 9.90
C ASP A 224 -0.44 1.78 10.82
N PRO A 225 -0.09 3.00 10.37
CA PRO A 225 0.66 3.93 11.19
C PRO A 225 -0.14 4.45 12.39
N LEU A 226 -1.47 4.62 12.26
CA LEU A 226 -2.29 5.25 13.30
C LEU A 226 -2.52 4.29 14.47
N ASN A 227 -2.91 3.05 14.18
CA ASN A 227 -3.03 2.03 15.23
C ASN A 227 -1.69 1.80 15.94
N ASN A 228 -0.56 1.80 15.23
CA ASN A 228 0.74 1.64 15.89
C ASN A 228 1.06 2.78 16.87
N ILE A 229 0.68 4.02 16.55
CA ILE A 229 0.87 5.17 17.44
C ILE A 229 -0.08 5.05 18.64
N ASN A 230 -1.36 4.76 18.41
CA ASN A 230 -2.35 4.61 19.47
C ASN A 230 -2.00 3.49 20.44
N ASP A 231 -1.52 2.35 19.93
CA ASP A 231 -1.04 1.22 20.74
C ASP A 231 0.16 1.61 21.60
N ARG A 232 1.09 2.41 21.07
CA ARG A 232 2.22 2.91 21.87
C ARG A 232 1.78 3.90 22.94
N ILE A 233 0.85 4.80 22.60
CA ILE A 233 0.29 5.76 23.57
C ILE A 233 -0.43 5.01 24.68
N SER A 234 -1.26 4.02 24.36
CA SER A 234 -1.98 3.24 25.37
C SER A 234 -1.03 2.43 26.25
N ILE A 235 0.03 1.86 25.69
CA ILE A 235 1.09 1.19 26.47
C ILE A 235 1.75 2.18 27.44
N LEU A 236 2.06 3.40 26.98
CA LEU A 236 2.67 4.43 27.83
C LEU A 236 1.72 4.92 28.92
N ASP A 237 0.43 5.10 28.60
CA ASP A 237 -0.61 5.52 29.54
C ASP A 237 -0.90 4.43 30.59
N SER A 238 -0.89 3.17 30.16
CA SER A 238 -1.04 2.01 31.05
C SER A 238 0.19 1.70 31.88
N LYS A 239 1.34 2.31 31.56
CA LYS A 239 2.55 2.16 32.35
C LYS A 239 2.40 3.08 33.56
N GLU A 240 1.71 2.58 34.58
CA GLU A 240 1.73 3.19 35.91
C GLU A 240 3.19 3.36 36.31
N ILE A 241 3.60 4.63 36.42
CA ILE A 241 4.88 4.98 37.02
C ILE A 241 4.65 4.76 38.51
N ASP A 242 4.95 3.56 38.99
CA ASP A 242 4.93 3.27 40.42
C ASP A 242 6.06 4.09 41.05
N PHE A 243 5.72 5.32 41.44
CA PHE A 243 6.64 6.22 42.13
C PHE A 243 6.74 5.71 43.56
N VAL A 244 7.64 4.77 43.78
CA VAL A 244 7.97 4.29 45.13
C VAL A 244 8.65 5.44 45.86
N VAL A 245 7.88 6.13 46.70
CA VAL A 245 8.40 7.12 47.64
C VAL A 245 9.14 6.35 48.72
N CYS A 246 10.40 6.71 49.02
CA CYS A 246 11.15 6.13 50.13
C CYS A 246 11.45 4.63 49.94
N GLU A 247 12.06 4.24 48.82
CA GLU A 247 12.39 2.82 48.55
C GLU A 247 13.36 2.27 49.60
N LYS A 248 14.31 3.09 50.06
CA LYS A 248 15.29 2.70 51.09
C LYS A 248 14.80 2.90 52.53
N GLY A 249 13.69 3.58 52.75
CA GLY A 249 13.18 3.93 54.07
C GLY A 249 13.85 5.17 54.67
N ASP A 250 13.78 5.29 56.00
CA ASP A 250 14.38 6.32 56.85
C ASP A 250 15.02 5.59 58.05
N LEU A 251 16.33 5.35 57.98
CA LEU A 251 17.02 4.46 58.93
C LEU A 251 17.29 5.13 60.27
N ASP A 252 17.61 6.42 60.28
CA ASP A 252 17.93 7.20 61.47
C ASP A 252 16.70 7.88 62.11
N ASN A 253 15.54 7.79 61.43
CA ASN A 253 14.24 8.33 61.85
C ASN A 253 14.26 9.84 62.05
N ASP A 254 15.00 10.57 61.21
CA ASP A 254 15.04 12.03 61.23
C ASP A 254 13.87 12.69 60.46
N GLY A 255 13.09 11.90 59.70
CA GLY A 255 11.94 12.33 58.93
C GLY A 255 12.23 12.59 57.44
N VAL A 256 13.45 12.33 56.96
CA VAL A 256 13.84 12.40 55.56
C VAL A 256 14.24 11.01 55.07
N CYS A 257 13.70 10.60 53.93
CA CYS A 257 14.02 9.29 53.36
C CYS A 257 15.49 9.21 52.94
N ASP A 258 16.15 8.08 53.22
CA ASP A 258 17.55 7.75 52.85
C ASP A 258 17.85 7.97 51.35
N ASP A 259 16.82 7.92 50.50
CA ASP A 259 16.95 8.18 49.06
C ASP A 259 17.25 9.66 48.73
N TRP A 260 16.87 10.57 49.62
CA TRP A 260 16.99 12.02 49.49
C TRP A 260 17.75 12.68 50.64
N ASP A 261 18.01 11.93 51.70
CA ASP A 261 18.80 12.34 52.86
C ASP A 261 20.29 12.44 52.51
N ARG A 262 20.89 13.55 52.90
CA ARG A 262 22.31 13.85 52.74
C ARG A 262 23.15 13.41 53.95
N GLN A 263 22.52 13.14 55.08
CA GLN A 263 23.15 12.75 56.33
C GLN A 263 22.44 11.54 56.94
N LEU A 264 22.74 10.35 56.39
CA LEU A 264 22.16 9.02 56.73
C LEU A 264 22.35 8.55 58.20
N ASP A 265 22.92 9.38 59.05
CA ASP A 265 23.28 9.07 60.44
C ASP A 265 23.01 10.24 61.38
N THR A 266 21.95 11.00 61.12
CA THR A 266 21.50 12.08 61.98
C THR A 266 21.23 11.55 63.41
N PRO A 267 21.77 12.23 64.45
CA PRO A 267 21.53 11.82 65.83
C PRO A 267 20.04 11.88 66.20
N ALA A 268 19.56 10.84 66.89
CA ALA A 268 18.16 10.78 67.33
C ALA A 268 17.74 12.02 68.13
N GLY A 269 16.69 12.70 67.67
CA GLY A 269 16.16 13.92 68.28
C GLY A 269 16.79 15.23 67.78
N ALA A 270 17.79 15.16 66.87
CA ALA A 270 18.26 16.33 66.15
C ALA A 270 17.15 16.84 65.22
N ARG A 271 17.07 18.17 65.05
CA ARG A 271 16.19 18.78 64.05
C ARG A 271 16.98 18.86 62.75
N VAL A 272 16.37 18.43 61.65
CA VAL A 272 16.99 18.43 60.32
C VAL A 272 16.34 19.41 59.36
N ASP A 273 17.06 19.75 58.30
CA ASP A 273 16.52 20.49 57.16
C ASP A 273 15.79 19.58 56.15
N GLY A 274 15.30 20.15 55.05
CA GLY A 274 14.60 19.38 54.01
C GLY A 274 15.47 18.39 53.24
N ALA A 275 16.77 18.30 53.55
CA ALA A 275 17.72 17.37 52.98
C ALA A 275 18.28 16.38 54.04
N GLY A 276 17.70 16.34 55.25
CA GLY A 276 18.08 15.42 56.33
C GLY A 276 19.36 15.83 57.07
N VAL A 277 19.87 17.04 56.86
CA VAL A 277 21.08 17.50 57.55
C VAL A 277 20.72 18.12 58.89
N ALA A 278 21.40 17.71 59.95
CA ALA A 278 21.22 18.27 61.30
C ALA A 278 21.50 19.79 61.31
N LEU A 279 20.58 20.55 61.93
CA LEU A 279 20.68 22.01 62.02
C LEU A 279 21.87 22.44 62.89
N ASP A 280 22.60 23.43 62.39
CA ASP A 280 23.65 24.20 63.05
C ASP A 280 23.41 25.67 62.68
N MET A 281 22.71 26.39 63.56
CA MET A 281 22.19 27.73 63.26
C MET A 281 23.28 28.81 63.23
N ASP A 282 24.35 28.67 64.01
CA ASP A 282 25.44 29.65 64.09
C ASP A 282 26.72 29.25 63.33
N LEU A 283 26.73 28.03 62.77
CA LEU A 283 27.75 27.49 61.88
C LEU A 283 29.11 27.30 62.58
N ASP A 284 29.10 27.02 63.87
CA ASP A 284 30.32 26.75 64.65
C ASP A 284 30.81 25.28 64.56
N GLY A 285 30.01 24.41 63.95
CA GLY A 285 30.30 22.99 63.76
C GLY A 285 29.76 22.08 64.87
N VAL A 286 29.04 22.61 65.85
CA VAL A 286 28.27 21.87 66.86
C VAL A 286 26.80 21.97 66.50
N ILE A 287 26.16 20.83 66.21
CA ILE A 287 24.72 20.82 65.89
C ILE A 287 23.89 21.39 67.04
N ASP A 288 22.75 22.02 66.72
CA ASP A 288 21.82 22.67 67.66
C ASP A 288 21.39 21.76 68.81
N LEU A 289 21.41 20.42 68.62
CA LEU A 289 21.10 19.44 69.65
C LEU A 289 22.13 19.41 70.79
N TYR A 290 23.40 19.66 70.47
CA TYR A 290 24.53 19.61 71.40
C TYR A 290 25.08 21.00 71.77
N ASP A 291 24.59 22.03 71.10
CA ASP A 291 24.94 23.43 71.36
C ASP A 291 24.03 24.05 72.43
N LYS A 292 24.65 24.58 73.50
CA LYS A 292 23.95 25.33 74.56
C LYS A 292 23.64 26.76 74.16
N CYS A 293 24.31 27.29 73.14
CA CYS A 293 24.28 28.66 72.69
C CYS A 293 23.94 28.78 71.19
N VAL A 294 22.90 28.07 70.72
CA VAL A 294 22.36 27.92 69.33
C VAL A 294 22.50 29.10 68.34
N THR A 295 22.67 30.33 68.81
CA THR A 295 22.75 31.55 67.98
C THR A 295 24.10 32.28 68.06
N VAL A 296 25.05 31.80 68.86
CA VAL A 296 26.31 32.49 69.18
C VAL A 296 27.49 31.50 69.12
N PRO A 297 28.37 31.61 68.10
CA PRO A 297 29.41 30.62 67.86
C PRO A 297 30.36 30.41 69.03
N GLY A 298 30.68 29.15 69.30
CA GLY A 298 31.66 28.75 70.31
C GLY A 298 32.47 27.52 69.92
N PRO A 299 33.52 27.19 70.69
CA PRO A 299 34.22 25.94 70.47
C PRO A 299 33.41 24.76 71.01
N ALA A 300 33.50 23.61 70.32
CA ALA A 300 32.94 22.33 70.79
C ALA A 300 33.38 21.95 72.22
N SER A 301 34.57 22.40 72.66
CA SER A 301 35.06 22.19 74.03
C SER A 301 34.20 22.85 75.12
N ASN A 302 33.36 23.83 74.75
CA ASN A 302 32.47 24.55 75.65
C ASN A 302 30.98 24.39 75.24
N ASN A 303 30.63 23.26 74.62
CA ASN A 303 29.26 22.97 74.17
C ASN A 303 28.68 24.08 73.26
N GLY A 304 29.45 24.56 72.28
CA GLY A 304 29.05 25.61 71.32
C GLY A 304 28.90 27.02 71.92
N CYS A 305 29.14 27.19 73.23
CA CYS A 305 29.12 28.52 73.84
C CYS A 305 30.47 29.25 73.74
N PRO A 306 30.47 30.59 73.60
CA PRO A 306 31.70 31.39 73.51
C PRO A 306 32.56 31.30 74.78
N VAL A 307 33.87 31.12 74.60
CA VAL A 307 34.86 31.13 75.69
C VAL A 307 35.34 32.56 75.96
N ASN A 308 34.72 33.20 76.95
CA ASN A 308 34.93 34.59 77.41
C ASN A 308 34.25 35.67 76.56
N VAL A 309 32.99 35.96 76.89
CA VAL A 309 32.39 37.26 76.59
C VAL A 309 32.88 38.22 77.67
N LYS A 310 33.78 39.14 77.31
CA LYS A 310 34.02 40.36 78.12
C LYS A 310 32.95 41.38 77.83
#